data_AF-A0A6B8W7M3-F1
#
_entry.id   AF-A0A6B8W7M3-F1
#
_cell.length_a   1.000
_cell.length_b   1.000
_cell.length_c   1.000
_cell.angle_alpha   90.00
_cell.angle_beta   90.00
_cell.angle_gamma   90.00
#
_symmetry.space_group_name_H-M   'P 1'
#
loop_
_entity.id
_entity.type
_entity.pdbx_description
1 polymer ?
#
loop_
_entity_poly.entity_id
_entity_poly.type
_entity_poly.pdbx_seq_one_letter_code
_entity_poly.pdbx_strand_id
1 'polypeptide(L)'
;MSYRTHDYLNALQAQLRTNSTLHATEVAGVIAEHRDLLEELAATGSDLTAELGTPTDYAQVTAAEFRAPEDPHPSQKQPQGTLFGIPYDFRGPGSREVRSRIWDPQDPRILQPRLFGLGWTINLGAVAVKLGWIRPDDLDADVIAAIPTSTMNTARAVPAILAGATALSLARNWQKLPEEVAMNYRVGGQPQGRRYPKPTILLMPLLSLGLAALPFLPNISRDREDTLRISSTASLINAAALGTTTSAAAEARGAQRPGLCATAALGVGVAASLGVLVVPFRAGLRKVWQREGLK
;
A
#
# COMPACT_ATOMS: atom_id res chain seq x y z
N MET A 1 -33.04 4.05 -31.56
CA MET A 1 -32.47 3.21 -32.62
C MET A 1 -31.50 2.24 -31.94
N SER A 2 -31.67 0.93 -32.13
CA SER A 2 -30.74 -0.05 -31.54
C SER A 2 -29.58 -0.24 -32.51
N TYR A 3 -28.36 -0.05 -32.01
CA TYR A 3 -27.13 -0.18 -32.80
C TYR A 3 -26.66 -1.62 -32.83
N ARG A 4 -26.10 -2.05 -33.95
CA ARG A 4 -25.60 -3.42 -34.12
C ARG A 4 -24.09 -3.47 -33.87
N THR A 5 -23.55 -4.65 -33.62
CA THR A 5 -22.12 -4.90 -33.40
C THR A 5 -21.22 -4.20 -34.43
N HIS A 6 -21.60 -4.21 -35.70
CA HIS A 6 -20.83 -3.54 -36.76
C HIS A 6 -20.71 -2.01 -36.56
N ASP A 7 -21.71 -1.34 -36.00
CA ASP A 7 -21.70 0.11 -35.75
C ASP A 7 -20.65 0.47 -34.68
N TYR A 8 -20.56 -0.33 -33.61
CA TYR A 8 -19.55 -0.19 -32.55
C TYR A 8 -18.13 -0.45 -33.07
N LEU A 9 -17.94 -1.50 -33.87
CA LEU A 9 -16.63 -1.83 -34.43
C LEU A 9 -16.13 -0.77 -35.42
N ASN A 10 -17.02 -0.19 -36.23
CA ASN A 10 -16.66 0.88 -37.15
C ASN A 10 -16.26 2.16 -36.40
N ALA A 11 -17.02 2.55 -35.38
CA ALA A 11 -16.71 3.70 -34.55
C ALA A 11 -15.36 3.50 -33.83
N LEU A 12 -15.13 2.31 -33.26
CA LEU A 12 -13.87 1.97 -32.58
C LEU A 12 -12.68 2.00 -33.55
N GLN A 13 -12.82 1.42 -34.74
CA GLN A 13 -11.76 1.42 -35.74
C GLN A 13 -11.41 2.84 -36.21
N ALA A 14 -12.41 3.68 -36.43
CA ALA A 14 -12.20 5.09 -36.80
C ALA A 14 -11.46 5.85 -35.69
N GLN A 15 -11.84 5.61 -34.43
CA GLN A 15 -11.25 6.29 -33.29
C GLN A 15 -9.81 5.84 -33.02
N LEU A 16 -9.52 4.54 -33.12
CA LEU A 16 -8.16 3.99 -32.95
C LEU A 16 -7.22 4.49 -34.05
N ARG A 17 -7.68 4.55 -35.30
CA ARG A 17 -6.85 5.08 -36.41
C ARG A 17 -6.50 6.56 -36.25
N THR A 18 -7.37 7.33 -35.62
CA THR A 18 -7.24 8.79 -35.54
C THR A 18 -6.52 9.24 -34.27
N ASN A 19 -6.77 8.55 -33.14
CA ASN A 19 -6.47 9.06 -31.81
C ASN A 19 -5.67 8.08 -30.92
N SER A 20 -5.05 7.03 -31.49
CA SER A 20 -4.21 6.07 -30.77
C SER A 20 -2.78 6.04 -31.31
N THR A 21 -1.85 5.41 -30.57
CA THR A 21 -0.47 5.15 -31.02
C THR A 21 -0.28 3.80 -31.73
N LEU A 22 -1.37 3.06 -31.97
CA LEU A 22 -1.31 1.70 -32.50
C LEU A 22 -1.00 1.68 -34.00
N HIS A 23 -0.19 0.71 -34.41
CA HIS A 23 0.03 0.39 -35.82
C HIS A 23 -1.19 -0.32 -36.42
N ALA A 24 -1.32 -0.29 -37.75
CA ALA A 24 -2.48 -0.84 -38.45
C ALA A 24 -2.75 -2.33 -38.13
N THR A 25 -1.70 -3.12 -37.89
CA THR A 25 -1.80 -4.53 -37.49
C THR A 25 -2.31 -4.71 -36.06
N GLU A 26 -1.94 -3.82 -35.15
CA GLU A 26 -2.41 -3.82 -33.75
C GLU A 26 -3.87 -3.37 -33.67
N VAL A 27 -4.25 -2.35 -34.44
CA VAL A 27 -5.66 -1.94 -34.60
C VAL A 27 -6.51 -3.10 -35.11
N ALA A 28 -6.02 -3.88 -36.08
CA ALA A 28 -6.74 -5.06 -36.56
C ALA A 28 -6.91 -6.13 -35.48
N GLY A 29 -5.90 -6.33 -34.62
CA GLY A 29 -5.98 -7.23 -33.47
C GLY A 29 -7.04 -6.80 -32.45
N VAL A 30 -7.03 -5.53 -32.04
CA VAL A 30 -8.02 -4.98 -31.09
C VAL A 30 -9.44 -5.09 -31.63
N ILE A 31 -9.63 -4.81 -32.92
CA ILE A 31 -10.94 -4.93 -33.58
C ILE A 31 -11.42 -6.38 -33.67
N ALA A 32 -10.52 -7.36 -33.82
CA ALA A 32 -10.89 -8.76 -33.80
C ALA A 32 -11.35 -9.20 -32.40
N GLU A 33 -10.60 -8.84 -31.35
CA GLU A 33 -10.97 -9.15 -29.98
C GLU A 33 -12.32 -8.53 -29.58
N HIS A 34 -12.53 -7.25 -29.92
CA HIS A 34 -13.78 -6.57 -29.59
C HIS A 34 -14.96 -7.08 -30.42
N ARG A 35 -14.71 -7.66 -31.59
CA ARG A 35 -15.76 -8.32 -32.37
C ARG A 35 -16.26 -9.56 -31.63
N ASP A 36 -15.35 -10.41 -31.18
CA ASP A 36 -15.71 -11.64 -30.47
C ASP A 36 -16.54 -11.32 -29.20
N LEU A 37 -16.12 -10.31 -28.43
CA LEU A 37 -16.85 -9.85 -27.23
C LEU A 37 -18.24 -9.30 -27.54
N LEU A 38 -18.36 -8.45 -28.58
CA LEU A 38 -19.64 -7.85 -28.95
C LEU A 38 -20.60 -8.85 -29.60
N GLU A 39 -20.08 -9.86 -30.30
CA GLU A 39 -20.88 -10.96 -30.85
C GLU A 39 -21.40 -11.88 -29.73
N GLU A 40 -20.56 -12.18 -28.72
CA GLU A 40 -20.98 -12.91 -27.52
C GLU A 40 -22.09 -12.17 -26.76
N LEU A 41 -21.93 -10.86 -26.56
CA LEU A 41 -22.92 -10.02 -25.88
C LEU A 41 -24.22 -9.83 -26.68
N ALA A 42 -24.12 -9.79 -28.01
CA ALA A 42 -25.31 -9.76 -28.87
C ALA A 42 -26.04 -11.11 -28.85
N ALA A 43 -25.31 -12.23 -28.76
CA ALA A 43 -25.88 -13.57 -28.70
C ALA A 43 -26.69 -13.85 -27.43
N THR A 44 -26.43 -13.12 -26.33
CA THR A 44 -27.26 -13.19 -25.12
C THR A 44 -28.60 -12.46 -25.24
N GLY A 45 -28.87 -11.79 -26.37
CA GLY A 45 -30.12 -11.07 -26.61
C GLY A 45 -30.19 -9.70 -25.92
N SER A 46 -29.07 -9.19 -25.41
CA SER A 46 -28.96 -7.90 -24.73
C SER A 46 -29.02 -6.74 -25.73
N ASP A 47 -29.68 -5.64 -25.36
CA ASP A 47 -29.66 -4.40 -26.17
C ASP A 47 -28.33 -3.66 -25.95
N LEU A 48 -27.45 -3.73 -26.95
CA LEU A 48 -26.11 -3.15 -26.88
C LEU A 48 -26.11 -1.66 -26.55
N THR A 49 -27.12 -0.91 -27.02
CA THR A 49 -27.22 0.52 -26.71
C THR A 49 -27.50 0.78 -25.23
N ALA A 50 -28.27 -0.10 -24.58
CA ALA A 50 -28.57 0.02 -23.16
C ALA A 50 -27.35 -0.37 -22.30
N GLU A 51 -26.59 -1.37 -22.73
CA GLU A 51 -25.42 -1.89 -21.99
C GLU A 51 -24.15 -1.06 -22.20
N LEU A 52 -23.91 -0.60 -23.43
CA LEU A 52 -22.64 0.00 -23.84
C LEU A 52 -22.76 1.50 -24.20
N GLY A 53 -23.96 2.06 -24.19
CA GLY A 53 -24.20 3.42 -24.67
C GLY A 53 -24.09 3.53 -26.20
N THR A 54 -23.80 4.72 -26.72
CA THR A 54 -23.70 4.90 -28.17
C THR A 54 -22.38 4.34 -28.73
N PRO A 55 -22.32 3.93 -30.01
CA PRO A 55 -21.09 3.48 -30.65
C PRO A 55 -19.92 4.45 -30.52
N THR A 56 -20.20 5.76 -30.55
CA THR A 56 -19.19 6.81 -30.41
C THR A 56 -18.63 6.87 -29.00
N ASP A 57 -19.48 6.79 -27.97
CA ASP A 57 -19.04 6.84 -26.57
C ASP A 57 -18.21 5.60 -26.23
N TYR A 58 -18.67 4.42 -26.65
CA TYR A 58 -17.94 3.17 -26.53
C TYR A 58 -16.57 3.26 -27.21
N ALA A 59 -16.52 3.74 -28.46
CA ALA A 59 -15.28 3.91 -29.20
C ALA A 59 -14.31 4.88 -28.52
N GLN A 60 -14.81 5.99 -27.95
CA GLN A 60 -13.99 6.98 -27.27
C GLN A 60 -13.37 6.43 -25.98
N VAL A 61 -14.16 5.75 -25.15
CA VAL A 61 -13.70 5.16 -23.89
C VAL A 61 -12.67 4.07 -24.16
N THR A 62 -12.97 3.16 -25.09
CA THR A 62 -12.07 2.06 -25.44
C THR A 62 -10.79 2.54 -26.13
N ALA A 63 -10.88 3.49 -27.07
CA ALA A 63 -9.69 3.99 -27.77
C ALA A 63 -8.81 4.89 -26.89
N ALA A 64 -9.36 5.49 -25.82
CA ALA A 64 -8.58 6.28 -24.87
C ALA A 64 -7.51 5.45 -24.14
N GLU A 65 -7.71 4.13 -24.02
CA GLU A 65 -6.71 3.22 -23.44
C GLU A 65 -5.41 3.14 -24.26
N PHE A 66 -5.48 3.47 -25.55
CA PHE A 66 -4.39 3.33 -26.51
C PHE A 66 -3.82 4.68 -26.99
N ARG A 67 -4.21 5.79 -26.36
CA ARG A 67 -3.70 7.14 -26.70
C ARG A 67 -2.35 7.41 -26.03
N ALA A 68 -1.47 8.13 -26.73
CA ALA A 68 -0.24 8.67 -26.13
C ALA A 68 -0.60 9.69 -25.04
N PRO A 69 0.05 9.68 -23.87
CA PRO A 69 -0.31 10.57 -22.77
C PRO A 69 0.00 12.03 -23.10
N GLU A 70 -1.03 12.88 -23.16
CA GLU A 70 -0.91 14.33 -22.92
C GLU A 70 -0.83 14.54 -21.40
N ASP A 71 0.38 14.64 -20.89
CA ASP A 71 0.62 14.81 -19.46
C ASP A 71 0.49 16.29 -19.05
N PRO A 72 -0.29 16.55 -17.99
CA PRO A 72 0.38 17.08 -16.82
C PRO A 72 -0.09 16.29 -15.59
N HIS A 73 0.31 15.03 -15.42
CA HIS A 73 0.74 14.41 -14.16
C HIS A 73 1.02 12.90 -14.36
N PRO A 74 2.28 12.45 -14.18
CA PRO A 74 2.68 11.09 -14.55
C PRO A 74 2.17 10.09 -13.53
N SER A 75 1.07 9.41 -13.86
CA SER A 75 0.77 8.09 -13.29
C SER A 75 1.15 7.03 -14.33
N GLN A 76 2.45 6.79 -14.46
CA GLN A 76 2.97 5.66 -15.24
C GLN A 76 2.33 4.36 -14.71
N LYS A 77 1.53 3.69 -15.54
CA LYS A 77 1.11 2.30 -15.31
C LYS A 77 2.36 1.41 -15.29
N GLN A 78 2.95 1.24 -14.12
CA GLN A 78 4.07 0.33 -13.90
C GLN A 78 3.55 -1.13 -13.89
N PRO A 79 4.36 -2.12 -14.33
CA PRO A 79 3.90 -3.46 -14.65
C PRO A 79 3.28 -4.18 -13.45
N GLN A 80 2.03 -4.61 -13.60
CA GLN A 80 1.25 -5.41 -12.64
C GLN A 80 0.83 -6.74 -13.30
N GLY A 81 0.83 -7.84 -12.55
CA GLY A 81 0.42 -9.14 -13.07
C GLY A 81 0.48 -10.26 -12.03
N THR A 82 0.25 -11.50 -12.47
CA THR A 82 0.32 -12.70 -11.61
C THR A 82 1.29 -13.71 -12.22
N LEU A 83 2.25 -14.21 -11.42
CA LEU A 83 3.19 -15.26 -11.81
C LEU A 83 2.98 -16.48 -10.89
N PHE A 84 2.56 -17.64 -11.45
CA PHE A 84 2.25 -18.86 -10.69
C PHE A 84 1.25 -18.66 -9.53
N GLY A 85 0.23 -17.82 -9.72
CA GLY A 85 -0.74 -17.48 -8.66
C GLY A 85 -0.21 -16.49 -7.61
N ILE A 86 1.02 -16.01 -7.75
CA ILE A 86 1.64 -15.00 -6.90
C ILE A 86 1.57 -13.64 -7.60
N PRO A 87 0.86 -12.65 -7.06
CA PRO A 87 0.80 -11.33 -7.67
C PRO A 87 2.13 -10.59 -7.54
N TYR A 88 2.49 -9.81 -8.56
CA TYR A 88 3.63 -8.89 -8.55
C TYR A 88 3.20 -7.46 -8.87
N ASP A 89 3.81 -6.50 -8.19
CA ASP A 89 3.60 -5.06 -8.40
C ASP A 89 4.96 -4.35 -8.27
N PHE A 90 5.32 -3.52 -9.25
CA PHE A 90 6.56 -2.74 -9.25
C PHE A 90 6.34 -1.23 -9.07
N ARG A 91 5.14 -0.81 -8.65
CA ARG A 91 4.82 0.61 -8.40
C ARG A 91 5.78 1.21 -7.35
N GLY A 92 6.44 2.31 -7.72
CA GLY A 92 7.32 3.06 -6.81
C GLY A 92 6.63 3.47 -5.49
N PRO A 93 7.40 3.67 -4.40
CA PRO A 93 6.90 3.86 -3.03
C PRO A 93 6.07 5.14 -2.78
N GLY A 94 5.83 5.97 -3.81
CA GLY A 94 5.20 7.29 -3.71
C GLY A 94 3.71 7.37 -4.07
N SER A 95 3.06 6.31 -4.57
CA SER A 95 1.66 6.41 -5.01
C SER A 95 0.65 6.17 -3.87
N ARG A 96 -0.45 6.95 -3.88
CA ARG A 96 -1.52 6.86 -2.86
C ARG A 96 -2.17 5.47 -2.80
N GLU A 97 -2.23 4.79 -3.94
CA GLU A 97 -2.73 3.42 -4.12
C GLU A 97 -1.82 2.35 -3.54
N VAL A 98 -0.50 2.58 -3.54
CA VAL A 98 0.46 1.70 -2.86
C VAL A 98 0.28 1.87 -1.35
N ARG A 99 0.12 3.11 -0.84
CA ARG A 99 -0.12 3.33 0.60
C ARG A 99 -1.45 2.77 1.11
N SER A 100 -2.50 2.68 0.29
CA SER A 100 -3.79 2.13 0.74
C SER A 100 -3.74 0.62 1.00
N ARG A 101 -2.84 -0.16 0.38
CA ARG A 101 -2.90 -1.63 0.51
C ARG A 101 -2.50 -2.22 1.87
N ILE A 102 -1.72 -1.49 2.68
CA ILE A 102 -1.47 -1.88 4.09
C ILE A 102 -2.67 -1.52 4.97
N TRP A 103 -3.43 -0.49 4.61
CA TRP A 103 -4.59 -0.02 5.35
C TRP A 103 -5.73 0.42 4.42
N ASP A 104 -6.53 -0.57 4.03
CA ASP A 104 -7.77 -0.38 3.27
C ASP A 104 -8.93 -1.06 3.99
N PRO A 105 -9.61 -0.38 4.92
CA PRO A 105 -10.75 -0.94 5.64
C PRO A 105 -12.01 -1.11 4.77
N GLN A 106 -12.06 -0.51 3.58
CA GLN A 106 -13.16 -0.70 2.63
C GLN A 106 -13.00 -2.00 1.84
N ASP A 107 -11.76 -2.41 1.57
CA ASP A 107 -11.48 -3.71 0.97
C ASP A 107 -11.54 -4.84 2.02
N PRO A 108 -12.49 -5.80 1.93
CA PRO A 108 -12.62 -6.88 2.91
C PRO A 108 -11.49 -7.93 2.84
N ARG A 109 -10.63 -7.89 1.82
CA ARG A 109 -9.53 -8.85 1.62
C ARG A 109 -8.39 -8.56 2.60
N ILE A 110 -8.05 -9.57 3.42
CA ILE A 110 -6.89 -9.53 4.32
C ILE A 110 -5.58 -9.62 3.54
N LEU A 111 -5.54 -10.48 2.51
CA LEU A 111 -4.34 -10.68 1.70
C LEU A 111 -4.49 -9.87 0.41
N GLN A 112 -3.58 -8.93 0.22
CA GLN A 112 -3.51 -8.09 -0.98
C GLN A 112 -2.20 -8.30 -1.73
N PRO A 113 -2.17 -8.10 -3.06
CA PRO A 113 -0.93 -8.03 -3.83
C PRO A 113 0.12 -7.09 -3.21
N ARG A 114 1.37 -7.57 -3.09
CA ARG A 114 2.49 -6.84 -2.44
C ARG A 114 2.77 -5.48 -3.08
N LEU A 115 3.31 -4.56 -2.29
CA LEU A 115 3.69 -3.18 -2.65
C LEU A 115 4.90 -3.07 -3.59
N PHE A 116 5.76 -4.09 -3.58
CA PHE A 116 6.97 -4.18 -4.41
C PHE A 116 7.42 -5.65 -4.49
N GLY A 117 7.58 -6.19 -5.71
CA GLY A 117 8.04 -7.56 -5.96
C GLY A 117 6.95 -8.63 -5.82
N LEU A 118 7.36 -9.88 -5.57
CA LEU A 118 6.49 -11.06 -5.51
C LEU A 118 5.91 -11.29 -4.10
N GLY A 119 4.59 -11.44 -3.96
CA GLY A 119 3.97 -11.98 -2.74
C GLY A 119 2.70 -11.28 -2.28
N TRP A 120 2.31 -11.54 -1.04
CA TRP A 120 1.14 -10.96 -0.37
C TRP A 120 1.56 -9.93 0.68
N THR A 121 0.78 -8.86 0.80
CA THR A 121 0.75 -7.89 1.90
C THR A 121 -0.51 -8.14 2.72
N ILE A 122 -0.43 -7.90 4.04
CA ILE A 122 -1.60 -7.95 4.92
C ILE A 122 -2.23 -6.57 4.97
N ASN A 123 -3.51 -6.50 4.60
CA ASN A 123 -4.36 -5.34 4.83
C ASN A 123 -4.80 -5.30 6.29
N LEU A 124 -4.13 -4.47 7.07
CA LEU A 124 -4.42 -4.28 8.49
C LEU A 124 -5.79 -3.60 8.72
N GLY A 125 -6.32 -2.88 7.72
CA GLY A 125 -7.66 -2.30 7.75
C GLY A 125 -8.74 -3.38 7.77
N ALA A 126 -8.67 -4.34 6.83
CA ALA A 126 -9.55 -5.50 6.82
C ALA A 126 -9.47 -6.33 8.12
N VAL A 127 -8.27 -6.47 8.69
CA VAL A 127 -8.09 -7.16 9.99
C VAL A 127 -8.82 -6.41 11.10
N ALA A 128 -8.65 -5.08 11.19
CA ALA A 128 -9.32 -4.27 12.20
C ALA A 128 -10.85 -4.31 12.06
N VAL A 129 -11.38 -4.32 10.84
CA VAL A 129 -12.82 -4.48 10.56
C VAL A 129 -13.31 -5.86 11.00
N LYS A 130 -12.61 -6.93 10.63
CA LYS A 130 -12.99 -8.31 11.02
C LYS A 130 -12.91 -8.57 12.53
N LEU A 131 -12.02 -7.86 13.24
CA LEU A 131 -11.93 -7.88 14.70
C LEU A 131 -12.96 -6.96 15.38
N GLY A 132 -13.80 -6.25 14.62
CA GLY A 132 -14.83 -5.35 15.14
C GLY A 132 -14.28 -4.09 15.81
N TRP A 133 -13.04 -3.69 15.50
CA TRP A 133 -12.42 -2.51 16.10
C TRP A 133 -12.84 -1.20 15.43
N ILE A 134 -13.14 -1.26 14.14
CA ILE A 134 -13.61 -0.16 13.30
C ILE A 134 -14.68 -0.70 12.35
N ARG A 135 -15.66 0.12 11.95
CA ARG A 135 -16.53 -0.18 10.80
C ARG A 135 -15.98 0.51 9.55
N PRO A 136 -16.17 -0.04 8.35
CA PRO A 136 -15.77 0.63 7.11
C PRO A 136 -16.39 2.04 7.02
N ASP A 137 -17.67 2.16 7.37
CA ASP A 137 -18.42 3.43 7.30
C ASP A 137 -18.03 4.44 8.39
N ASP A 138 -17.23 4.05 9.39
CA ASP A 138 -16.80 4.96 10.47
C ASP A 138 -15.66 5.92 10.03
N LEU A 139 -15.21 5.84 8.78
CA LEU A 139 -13.99 6.50 8.28
C LEU A 139 -14.29 7.73 7.42
N ASP A 140 -15.31 8.48 7.81
CA ASP A 140 -15.70 9.69 7.11
C ASP A 140 -14.77 10.87 7.39
N ALA A 141 -14.72 11.81 6.44
CA ALA A 141 -13.92 13.02 6.54
C ALA A 141 -14.23 13.81 7.83
N ASP A 142 -15.48 13.80 8.29
CA ASP A 142 -15.93 14.46 9.52
C ASP A 142 -15.35 13.83 10.78
N VAL A 143 -15.25 12.49 10.80
CA VAL A 143 -14.62 11.74 11.90
C VAL A 143 -13.14 12.08 11.97
N ILE A 144 -12.46 12.10 10.82
CA ILE A 144 -11.04 12.44 10.70
C ILE A 144 -10.79 13.89 11.15
N ALA A 145 -11.67 14.81 10.74
CA ALA A 145 -11.62 16.21 11.16
C ALA A 145 -11.85 16.36 12.67
N ALA A 146 -12.70 15.53 13.28
CA ALA A 146 -13.02 15.56 14.70
C ALA A 146 -11.93 14.96 15.62
N ILE A 147 -10.90 14.29 15.08
CA ILE A 147 -9.82 13.70 15.89
C ILE A 147 -9.14 14.79 16.74
N PRO A 148 -8.95 14.60 18.05
CA PRO A 148 -8.20 15.55 18.88
C PRO A 148 -6.75 15.73 18.40
N THR A 149 -6.24 16.97 18.43
CA THR A 149 -4.86 17.30 18.01
C THR A 149 -3.81 16.57 18.84
N SER A 150 -4.06 16.37 20.14
CA SER A 150 -3.19 15.57 21.01
C SER A 150 -3.03 14.13 20.52
N THR A 151 -4.14 13.47 20.21
CA THR A 151 -4.15 12.09 19.69
C THR A 151 -3.44 12.00 18.33
N MET A 152 -3.65 12.99 17.46
CA MET A 152 -2.95 13.08 16.18
C MET A 152 -1.43 13.24 16.38
N ASN A 153 -1.00 14.10 17.30
CA ASN A 153 0.42 14.31 17.60
C ASN A 153 1.06 13.05 18.19
N THR A 154 0.36 12.34 19.08
CA THR A 154 0.84 11.06 19.62
C THR A 154 1.01 10.03 18.50
N ALA A 155 0.00 9.86 17.63
CA ALA A 155 0.06 8.94 16.50
C ALA A 155 1.22 9.26 15.55
N ARG A 156 1.43 10.55 15.24
CA ARG A 156 2.53 11.06 14.41
C ARG A 156 3.91 10.83 15.04
N ALA A 157 4.01 10.79 16.37
CA ALA A 157 5.27 10.62 17.09
C ALA A 157 5.72 9.16 17.21
N VAL A 158 4.82 8.17 17.05
CA VAL A 158 5.15 6.75 17.24
C VAL A 158 6.35 6.27 16.38
N PRO A 159 6.43 6.59 15.08
CA PRO A 159 7.60 6.22 14.26
C PRO A 159 8.91 6.80 14.80
N ALA A 160 8.88 8.05 15.28
CA ALA A 160 10.06 8.74 15.81
C ALA A 160 10.52 8.13 17.13
N ILE A 161 9.59 7.70 17.99
CA ILE A 161 9.90 6.96 19.22
C ILE A 161 10.60 5.64 18.88
N LEU A 162 10.08 4.89 17.91
CA LEU A 162 10.69 3.64 17.46
C LEU A 162 12.07 3.87 16.81
N ALA A 163 12.22 4.92 15.99
CA ALA A 163 13.51 5.28 15.41
C ALA A 163 14.55 5.64 16.48
N GLY A 164 14.14 6.42 17.49
CA GLY A 164 14.98 6.74 18.65
C GLY A 164 15.37 5.48 19.44
N ALA A 165 14.44 4.55 19.65
CA ALA A 165 14.72 3.27 20.29
C ALA A 165 15.72 2.42 19.47
N THR A 166 15.62 2.41 18.13
CA THR A 166 16.55 1.72 17.24
C THR A 166 17.96 2.31 17.36
N ALA A 167 18.08 3.64 17.28
CA ALA A 167 19.35 4.33 17.43
C ALA A 167 19.98 4.09 18.81
N LEU A 168 19.19 4.19 19.87
CA LEU A 168 19.62 3.95 21.25
C LEU A 168 20.06 2.50 21.47
N SER A 169 19.29 1.54 20.94
CA SER A 169 19.62 0.11 20.98
C SER A 169 20.99 -0.14 20.34
N LEU A 170 21.23 0.40 19.15
CA LEU A 170 22.51 0.23 18.46
C LEU A 170 23.65 0.92 19.21
N ALA A 171 23.47 2.19 19.61
CA ALA A 171 24.49 2.97 20.30
C ALA A 171 24.96 2.30 21.60
N ARG A 172 24.02 1.78 22.41
CA ARG A 172 24.34 1.07 23.66
C ARG A 172 25.12 -0.22 23.45
N ASN A 173 24.97 -0.87 22.30
CA ASN A 173 25.57 -2.18 22.03
C ASN A 173 26.73 -2.11 21.04
N TRP A 174 27.03 -0.95 20.46
CA TRP A 174 28.00 -0.77 19.38
C TRP A 174 29.36 -1.40 19.66
N GLN A 175 29.92 -1.17 20.85
CA GLN A 175 31.23 -1.70 21.24
C GLN A 175 31.25 -3.23 21.37
N LYS A 176 30.10 -3.83 21.70
CA LYS A 176 29.97 -5.28 21.90
C LYS A 176 29.70 -6.04 20.59
N LEU A 177 29.32 -5.32 19.53
CA LEU A 177 29.03 -5.95 18.26
C LEU A 177 30.31 -6.51 17.61
N PRO A 178 30.26 -7.74 17.07
CA PRO A 178 31.36 -8.34 16.31
C PRO A 178 31.64 -7.55 15.02
N GLU A 179 32.79 -7.82 14.38
CA GLU A 179 33.17 -7.22 13.09
C GLU A 179 32.19 -7.57 11.96
N GLU A 180 31.50 -8.70 12.07
CA GLU A 180 30.45 -9.11 11.14
C GLU A 180 29.14 -9.43 11.86
N VAL A 181 28.05 -8.83 11.41
CA VAL A 181 26.73 -8.87 12.06
C VAL A 181 25.69 -9.51 11.14
N ALA A 182 24.81 -10.32 11.72
CA ALA A 182 23.64 -10.84 11.02
C ALA A 182 22.51 -9.80 11.00
N MET A 183 21.92 -9.60 9.81
CA MET A 183 20.78 -8.69 9.63
C MET A 183 19.47 -9.41 9.31
N ASN A 184 19.55 -10.70 8.95
CA ASN A 184 18.40 -11.53 8.62
C ASN A 184 18.32 -12.72 9.57
N TYR A 185 17.10 -13.05 10.01
CA TYR A 185 16.85 -14.11 10.97
C TYR A 185 15.69 -14.98 10.50
N ARG A 186 15.77 -16.28 10.75
CA ARG A 186 14.67 -17.23 10.55
C ARG A 186 13.55 -16.99 11.57
N VAL A 187 12.37 -17.50 11.26
CA VAL A 187 11.21 -17.57 12.19
C VAL A 187 11.56 -18.29 13.51
N GLY A 188 12.60 -19.14 13.53
CA GLY A 188 13.14 -19.77 14.75
C GLY A 188 14.19 -18.97 15.52
N GLY A 189 14.48 -17.73 15.11
CA GLY A 189 15.44 -16.83 15.76
C GLY A 189 16.92 -17.08 15.43
N GLN A 190 17.21 -18.00 14.51
CA GLN A 190 18.58 -18.27 14.05
C GLN A 190 18.99 -17.27 12.95
N PRO A 191 20.24 -16.76 12.96
CA PRO A 191 20.78 -15.98 11.85
C PRO A 191 20.66 -16.74 10.52
N GLN A 192 20.34 -16.02 9.44
CA GLN A 192 20.22 -16.59 8.09
C GLN A 192 20.94 -15.76 7.05
N GLY A 193 21.63 -16.44 6.14
CA GLY A 193 22.25 -15.82 4.98
C GLY A 193 23.57 -15.13 5.28
N ARG A 194 23.92 -14.17 4.43
CA ARG A 194 25.19 -13.44 4.48
C ARG A 194 25.28 -12.57 5.75
N ARG A 195 26.44 -12.59 6.39
CA ARG A 195 26.81 -11.62 7.43
C ARG A 195 27.43 -10.38 6.78
N TYR A 196 27.25 -9.24 7.43
CA TYR A 196 27.66 -7.95 6.91
C TYR A 196 28.69 -7.29 7.82
N PRO A 197 29.63 -6.49 7.28
CA PRO A 197 30.52 -5.70 8.11
C PRO A 197 29.73 -4.86 9.13
N LYS A 198 30.27 -4.73 10.33
CA LYS A 198 29.71 -3.95 11.44
C LYS A 198 29.13 -2.58 11.03
N PRO A 199 29.79 -1.73 10.21
CA PRO A 199 29.19 -0.45 9.81
C PRO A 199 27.88 -0.56 9.02
N THR A 200 27.60 -1.69 8.35
CA THR A 200 26.36 -1.87 7.58
C THR A 200 25.10 -1.78 8.46
N ILE A 201 25.18 -2.13 9.75
CA ILE A 201 24.02 -2.04 10.66
C ILE A 201 23.58 -0.58 10.93
N LEU A 202 24.43 0.41 10.66
CA LEU A 202 24.07 1.84 10.76
C LEU A 202 22.94 2.22 9.79
N LEU A 203 22.72 1.44 8.73
CA LEU A 203 21.59 1.63 7.81
C LEU A 203 20.23 1.52 8.52
N MET A 204 20.12 0.72 9.59
CA MET A 204 18.85 0.51 10.30
C MET A 204 18.34 1.79 10.99
N PRO A 205 19.10 2.48 11.86
CA PRO A 205 18.66 3.75 12.43
C PRO A 205 18.55 4.87 11.39
N LEU A 206 19.41 4.91 10.36
CA LEU A 206 19.33 5.91 9.29
C LEU A 206 18.01 5.79 8.52
N LEU A 207 17.65 4.57 8.09
CA LEU A 207 16.37 4.31 7.44
C LEU A 207 15.20 4.64 8.38
N SER A 208 15.30 4.25 9.65
CA SER A 208 14.24 4.48 10.63
C SER A 208 13.98 5.97 10.87
N LEU A 209 15.04 6.77 10.94
CA LEU A 209 14.96 8.23 11.06
C LEU A 209 14.34 8.86 9.82
N GLY A 210 14.77 8.43 8.62
CA GLY A 210 14.18 8.89 7.35
C GLY A 210 12.68 8.62 7.28
N LEU A 211 12.25 7.41 7.62
CA LEU A 211 10.83 7.03 7.66
C LEU A 211 10.04 7.80 8.74
N ALA A 212 10.66 8.03 9.91
CA ALA A 212 10.04 8.80 10.99
C ALA A 212 9.85 10.29 10.65
N ALA A 213 10.65 10.83 9.73
CA ALA A 213 10.50 12.20 9.26
C ALA A 213 9.35 12.38 8.26
N LEU A 214 8.94 11.32 7.55
CA LEU A 214 7.93 11.41 6.48
C LEU A 214 6.59 12.04 6.90
N PRO A 215 6.01 11.72 8.08
CA PRO A 215 4.78 12.38 8.54
C PRO A 215 4.94 13.89 8.74
N PHE A 216 6.17 14.40 8.88
CA PHE A 216 6.48 15.82 9.09
C PHE A 216 6.68 16.61 7.79
N LEU A 217 6.79 15.92 6.65
CA LEU A 217 7.04 16.55 5.37
C LEU A 217 5.71 16.92 4.70
N PRO A 218 5.44 18.23 4.43
CA PRO A 218 4.14 18.68 3.92
C PRO A 218 3.83 18.17 2.51
N ASN A 219 4.85 17.89 1.69
CA ASN A 219 4.66 17.35 0.33
C ASN A 219 4.20 15.89 0.33
N ILE A 220 4.44 15.17 1.43
CA ILE A 220 4.15 13.73 1.58
C ILE A 220 2.89 13.53 2.41
N SER A 221 2.78 14.27 3.52
CA SER A 221 1.67 14.23 4.46
C SER A 221 0.74 15.43 4.25
N ARG A 222 -0.15 15.32 3.26
CA ARG A 222 -0.98 16.45 2.80
C ARG A 222 -2.16 16.75 3.73
N ASP A 223 -2.71 15.72 4.34
CA ASP A 223 -3.84 15.81 5.24
C ASP A 223 -3.65 14.91 6.48
N ARG A 224 -4.66 14.91 7.36
CA ARG A 224 -4.65 14.13 8.61
C ARG A 224 -4.68 12.63 8.33
N GLU A 225 -5.36 12.20 7.27
CA GLU A 225 -5.47 10.80 6.91
C GLU A 225 -4.13 10.24 6.42
N ASP A 226 -3.48 10.98 5.50
CA ASP A 226 -2.14 10.70 5.02
C ASP A 226 -1.15 10.64 6.18
N THR A 227 -1.24 11.57 7.13
CA THR A 227 -0.40 11.57 8.35
C THR A 227 -0.51 10.24 9.10
N LEU A 228 -1.74 9.75 9.32
CA LEU A 228 -1.99 8.52 10.06
C LEU A 228 -1.51 7.28 9.28
N ARG A 229 -1.80 7.20 7.98
CA ARG A 229 -1.40 6.07 7.11
C ARG A 229 0.13 5.96 7.01
N ILE A 230 0.81 7.10 6.82
CA ILE A 230 2.28 7.15 6.78
C ILE A 230 2.85 6.75 8.14
N SER A 231 2.32 7.32 9.24
CA SER A 231 2.81 7.02 10.59
C SER A 231 2.63 5.54 10.94
N SER A 232 1.53 4.92 10.52
CA SER A 232 1.29 3.50 10.76
C SER A 232 2.29 2.62 10.00
N THR A 233 2.47 2.87 8.71
CA THR A 233 3.42 2.12 7.88
C THR A 233 4.85 2.29 8.36
N ALA A 234 5.25 3.53 8.68
CA ALA A 234 6.56 3.82 9.24
C ALA A 234 6.77 3.13 10.60
N SER A 235 5.74 3.03 11.44
CA SER A 235 5.83 2.32 12.73
C SER A 235 6.08 0.82 12.54
N LEU A 236 5.41 0.18 11.57
CA LEU A 236 5.63 -1.23 11.26
C LEU A 236 7.07 -1.49 10.80
N ILE A 237 7.59 -0.66 9.88
CA ILE A 237 8.95 -0.80 9.34
C ILE A 237 10.00 -0.49 10.41
N ASN A 238 9.81 0.57 11.19
CA ASN A 238 10.74 0.95 12.26
C ASN A 238 10.82 -0.11 13.36
N ALA A 239 9.72 -0.80 13.65
CA ALA A 239 9.73 -1.93 14.57
C ALA A 239 10.59 -3.10 14.06
N ALA A 240 10.56 -3.39 12.75
CA ALA A 240 11.46 -4.38 12.16
C ALA A 240 12.94 -3.98 12.30
N ALA A 241 13.28 -2.70 12.05
CA ALA A 241 14.63 -2.18 12.24
C ALA A 241 15.10 -2.26 13.71
N LEU A 242 14.21 -1.94 14.66
CA LEU A 242 14.46 -2.14 16.09
C LEU A 242 14.72 -3.62 16.41
N GLY A 243 13.91 -4.51 15.83
CA GLY A 243 14.06 -5.96 15.92
C GLY A 243 15.44 -6.45 15.45
N THR A 244 15.92 -5.94 14.33
CA THR A 244 17.25 -6.28 13.78
C THR A 244 18.37 -5.82 14.70
N THR A 245 18.34 -4.57 15.19
CA THR A 245 19.39 -4.04 16.08
C THR A 245 19.40 -4.74 17.46
N THR A 246 18.23 -5.04 18.01
CA THR A 246 18.10 -5.79 19.27
C THR A 246 18.50 -7.25 19.14
N SER A 247 18.23 -7.88 17.99
CA SER A 247 18.70 -9.24 17.69
C SER A 247 20.22 -9.29 17.56
N ALA A 248 20.82 -8.34 16.85
CA ALA A 248 22.28 -8.22 16.76
C ALA A 248 22.92 -8.02 18.16
N ALA A 249 22.30 -7.20 19.00
CA ALA A 249 22.73 -7.01 20.38
C ALA A 249 22.53 -8.26 21.26
N ALA A 250 21.50 -9.07 21.00
CA ALA A 250 21.29 -10.34 21.69
C ALA A 250 22.34 -11.39 21.26
N GLU A 251 22.68 -11.44 19.97
CA GLU A 251 23.72 -12.31 19.43
C GLU A 251 25.09 -11.99 20.02
N ALA A 252 25.44 -10.70 20.09
CA ALA A 252 26.67 -10.22 20.72
C ALA A 252 26.77 -10.57 22.22
N ARG A 253 25.63 -10.87 22.87
CA ARG A 253 25.55 -11.33 24.27
C ARG A 253 25.53 -12.85 24.41
N GLY A 254 25.67 -13.60 23.32
CA GLY A 254 25.67 -15.07 23.32
C GLY A 254 24.28 -15.70 23.39
N ALA A 255 23.21 -14.98 23.03
CA ALA A 255 21.87 -15.57 22.98
C ALA A 255 21.82 -16.72 21.95
N GLN A 256 21.22 -17.85 22.32
CA GLN A 256 21.10 -19.01 21.42
C GLN A 256 20.14 -18.77 20.24
N ARG A 257 19.15 -17.88 20.41
CA ARG A 257 18.12 -17.56 19.41
C ARG A 257 17.90 -16.04 19.31
N PRO A 258 18.91 -15.28 18.85
CA PRO A 258 18.89 -13.83 18.90
C PRO A 258 17.73 -13.20 18.10
N GLY A 259 17.32 -13.84 17.00
CA GLY A 259 16.23 -13.36 16.13
C GLY A 259 14.82 -13.45 16.72
N LEU A 260 14.65 -14.02 17.93
CA LEU A 260 13.38 -13.90 18.65
C LEU A 260 13.05 -12.44 18.97
N CYS A 261 14.07 -11.57 19.14
CA CYS A 261 13.86 -10.14 19.27
C CYS A 261 13.23 -9.54 18.01
N ALA A 262 13.66 -9.94 16.81
CA ALA A 262 13.04 -9.50 15.56
C ALA A 262 11.58 -9.98 15.43
N THR A 263 11.29 -11.21 15.82
CA THR A 263 9.92 -11.75 15.79
C THR A 263 9.00 -11.02 16.78
N ALA A 264 9.47 -10.80 18.01
CA ALA A 264 8.74 -10.02 19.01
C ALA A 264 8.51 -8.58 18.54
N ALA A 265 9.53 -7.96 17.94
CA ALA A 265 9.43 -6.60 17.41
C ALA A 265 8.45 -6.48 16.24
N LEU A 266 8.32 -7.51 15.38
CA LEU A 266 7.28 -7.55 14.36
C LEU A 266 5.87 -7.55 14.98
N GLY A 267 5.64 -8.34 16.03
CA GLY A 267 4.37 -8.33 16.77
C GLY A 267 4.06 -6.95 17.37
N VAL A 268 5.04 -6.33 18.02
CA VAL A 268 4.94 -4.94 18.53
C VAL A 268 4.68 -3.95 17.39
N GLY A 269 5.32 -4.13 16.23
CA GLY A 269 5.16 -3.30 15.04
C GLY A 269 3.75 -3.35 14.47
N VAL A 270 3.17 -4.55 14.37
CA VAL A 270 1.77 -4.74 13.96
C VAL A 270 0.82 -4.05 14.94
N ALA A 271 1.02 -4.26 16.25
CA ALA A 271 0.20 -3.61 17.27
C ALA A 271 0.33 -2.07 17.25
N ALA A 272 1.54 -1.54 17.06
CA ALA A 272 1.80 -0.10 16.95
C ALA A 272 1.16 0.49 15.68
N SER A 273 1.30 -0.18 14.54
CA SER A 273 0.69 0.20 13.26
C SER A 273 -0.83 0.24 13.35
N LEU A 274 -1.45 -0.78 13.96
CA LEU A 274 -2.89 -0.81 14.24
C LEU A 274 -3.30 0.31 15.21
N GLY A 275 -2.56 0.49 16.30
CA GLY A 275 -2.85 1.49 17.33
C GLY A 275 -2.80 2.93 16.80
N VAL A 276 -1.83 3.22 15.92
CA VAL A 276 -1.70 4.52 15.23
C VAL A 276 -2.92 4.87 14.39
N LEU A 277 -3.73 3.89 13.98
CA LEU A 277 -4.93 4.12 13.18
C LEU A 277 -6.20 4.02 14.02
N VAL A 278 -6.38 2.90 14.72
CA VAL A 278 -7.61 2.61 15.48
C VAL A 278 -7.83 3.61 16.61
N VAL A 279 -6.78 4.03 17.33
CA VAL A 279 -6.93 4.94 18.48
C VAL A 279 -7.38 6.34 18.04
N PRO A 280 -6.74 6.99 17.03
CA PRO A 280 -7.23 8.25 16.49
C PRO A 280 -8.66 8.17 15.95
N PHE A 281 -9.02 7.14 15.17
CA PHE A 281 -10.37 7.02 14.64
C PHE A 281 -11.42 6.88 15.74
N ARG A 282 -11.17 6.04 16.76
CA ARG A 282 -12.07 5.93 17.92
C ARG A 282 -12.20 7.23 18.71
N ALA A 283 -11.12 8.01 18.81
CA ALA A 283 -11.18 9.32 19.44
C ALA A 283 -12.00 10.33 18.62
N GLY A 284 -11.90 10.28 17.28
CA GLY A 284 -12.72 11.06 16.36
C GLY A 284 -14.20 10.71 16.45
N LEU A 285 -14.55 9.42 16.39
CA LEU A 285 -15.94 8.95 16.49
C LEU A 285 -16.60 9.40 17.78
N ARG A 286 -15.90 9.22 18.92
CA ARG A 286 -16.39 9.70 20.22
C ARG A 286 -16.65 11.21 20.22
N LYS A 287 -15.86 11.98 19.48
CA LYS A 287 -16.06 13.44 19.35
C LYS A 287 -17.25 13.79 18.46
N VAL A 288 -17.50 13.04 17.40
CA VAL A 288 -18.69 13.21 16.55
C VAL A 288 -19.96 12.85 17.34
N TRP A 289 -20.00 11.69 18.00
CA TRP A 289 -21.15 11.29 18.82
C TRP A 289 -21.46 12.28 19.96
N GLN A 290 -20.42 12.82 20.61
CA GLN A 290 -20.57 13.88 21.60
C GLN A 290 -21.22 15.15 21.03
N ARG A 291 -20.97 15.50 19.77
CA ARG A 291 -21.59 16.65 19.09
C ARG A 291 -23.03 16.39 18.71
N GLU A 292 -23.36 15.15 18.36
CA GLU A 292 -24.71 14.71 17.99
C GLU A 292 -25.60 14.36 19.19
N GLY A 293 -25.07 14.42 20.42
CA GLY A 293 -25.79 14.11 21.64
C GLY A 293 -26.00 12.61 21.89
N LEU A 294 -25.31 11.76 21.12
CA LEU A 294 -25.30 10.30 21.30
C LEU A 294 -24.24 9.94 22.35
N LYS A 295 -24.62 9.16 23.37
CA LYS A 295 -23.72 8.70 24.44
C LYS A 295 -23.09 7.35 24.11
#